data_AF-A0A3C1S1H4-F1
#
_entry.id   AF-A0A3C1S1H4-F1
#
_cell.length_a   1.000
_cell.length_b   1.000
_cell.length_c   1.000
_cell.angle_alpha   90.00
_cell.angle_beta   90.00
_cell.angle_gamma   90.00
#
_symmetry.space_group_name_H-M   'P 1'
#
loop_
_entity.id
_entity.type
_entity.pdbx_description
1 polymer ?
#
loop_
_entity_poly.entity_id
_entity_poly.type
_entity_poly.pdbx_seq_one_letter_code
_entity_poly.pdbx_strand_id
1 'polypeptide(L)' 'MLITRADVLHSWTIPSLGVKADAVPGRVNQVNFISSVPGVLYGQCSEICGRQHSNIPICLEIITLNDFSM' A
#
# COMPACT_ATOMS: atom_id res chain seq x y z
N MET A 1 -1.76 9.23 -1.08
CA MET A 1 -0.69 8.30 -1.52
C MET A 1 -0.75 8.15 -3.03
N LEU A 2 0.40 8.21 -3.72
CA LEU A 2 0.52 7.95 -5.16
C LEU A 2 1.11 6.56 -5.38
N ILE A 3 0.52 5.79 -6.29
CA ILE A 3 0.83 4.38 -6.52
C ILE A 3 1.09 4.17 -8.02
N THR A 4 2.26 3.60 -8.33
CA THR A 4 2.67 3.22 -9.69
C THR A 4 3.71 2.10 -9.59
N ARG A 5 4.09 1.51 -10.72
CA ARG A 5 5.12 0.47 -10.80
C ARG A 5 5.97 0.63 -12.06
N ALA A 6 7.18 0.08 -12.06
CA ALA A 6 8.09 0.14 -13.22
C ALA A 6 8.13 -1.15 -14.05
N ASP A 7 7.70 -2.28 -13.50
CA ASP A 7 7.81 -3.61 -14.12
C ASP A 7 6.46 -4.12 -14.65
N VAL A 8 5.71 -4.87 -13.85
CA VAL A 8 4.41 -5.48 -14.18
C VAL A 8 3.30 -4.86 -13.34
N LEU A 9 2.07 -5.33 -13.50
CA LEU A 9 0.98 -4.95 -12.61
C LEU A 9 1.22 -5.47 -11.21
N HIS A 10 1.01 -4.60 -10.23
CA HIS A 10 0.83 -4.97 -8.82
C HIS A 10 -0.43 -4.27 -8.31
N SER A 11 -0.81 -4.51 -7.06
CA SER A 11 -1.87 -3.74 -6.42
C SER A 11 -1.58 -3.55 -4.94
N TRP A 12 -1.53 -2.30 -4.52
CA TRP A 12 -1.29 -1.91 -3.14
C TRP A 12 -2.62 -1.90 -2.39
N THR A 13 -2.68 -2.67 -1.30
CA THR A 13 -3.92 -2.86 -0.53
C THR A 13 -3.63 -2.84 0.96
N ILE A 14 -4.46 -2.13 1.73
CA ILE A 14 -4.57 -2.26 3.19
C ILE A 14 -6.05 -2.57 3.51
N PRO A 15 -6.42 -3.85 3.75
CA PRO A 15 -7.81 -4.26 3.91
C PRO A 15 -8.53 -3.56 5.06
N SER A 16 -7.85 -3.35 6.18
CA SER A 16 -8.42 -2.68 7.38
C SER A 16 -8.77 -1.20 7.14
N LEU A 17 -8.13 -0.56 6.15
CA LEU A 17 -8.47 0.80 5.72
C LEU A 17 -9.45 0.81 4.53
N GLY A 18 -9.85 -0.35 4.01
CA GLY A 18 -10.72 -0.46 2.85
C GLY A 18 -10.12 0.10 1.56
N VAL A 19 -8.79 0.19 1.46
CA VAL A 19 -8.10 0.81 0.32
C VAL A 19 -7.38 -0.23 -0.50
N LYS A 20 -7.61 -0.19 -1.81
CA LYS A 20 -6.88 -0.94 -2.84
C LYS A 20 -6.67 -0.02 -4.05
N ALA A 21 -5.48 -0.01 -4.61
CA ALA A 21 -5.23 0.60 -5.91
C ALA A 21 -4.11 -0.12 -6.66
N ASP A 22 -4.34 -0.31 -7.95
CA ASP A 22 -3.39 -0.98 -8.82
C ASP A 22 -2.17 -0.09 -9.08
N ALA A 23 -1.00 -0.70 -9.09
CA ALA A 23 0.25 -0.09 -9.45
C ALA A 23 0.55 -0.49 -10.90
N VAL A 24 0.22 0.43 -11.83
CA VAL A 24 0.24 0.18 -13.28
C VAL A 24 1.45 0.88 -13.91
N PRO A 25 2.29 0.19 -14.69
CA PRO A 25 3.37 0.83 -15.42
C PRO A 25 2.89 1.97 -16.33
N GLY A 26 3.51 3.14 -16.20
CA GLY A 26 3.16 4.33 -16.98
C GLY A 26 1.90 5.08 -16.53
N ARG A 27 1.25 4.66 -15.43
CA ARG A 27 0.11 5.37 -14.82
C ARG A 27 0.35 5.58 -13.33
N VAL A 28 0.01 6.76 -12.84
CA VAL A 28 0.02 7.07 -11.40
C VAL A 28 -1.42 7.10 -10.90
N ASN A 29 -1.77 6.15 -10.03
CA ASN A 29 -3.04 6.13 -9.32
C ASN A 29 -2.90 6.87 -7.98
N GLN A 30 -3.96 7.56 -7.56
CA GLN A 30 -4.00 8.26 -6.27
C GLN A 30 -5.08 7.64 -5.37
N VAL A 31 -4.72 7.40 -4.10
CA VAL A 31 -5.66 7.02 -3.05
C VAL A 31 -5.49 7.93 -1.84
N ASN A 32 -6.61 8.19 -1.16
CA ASN A 32 -6.65 8.90 0.10
C ASN A 32 -7.19 7.96 1.17
N PHE A 33 -6.57 7.98 2.35
CA PHE A 33 -7.02 7.25 3.52
C PHE A 33 -6.59 8.01 4.77
N ILE A 34 -7.31 7.78 5.86
CA ILE A 34 -7.02 8.32 7.19
C ILE A 34 -7.17 7.16 8.17
N SER A 35 -6.25 7.04 9.11
CA SER A 35 -6.44 6.19 10.28
C SER A 35 -6.66 7.07 11.52
N SER A 36 -7.64 6.71 12.33
CA SER A 36 -7.93 7.38 13.60
C SER A 36 -7.17 6.79 14.79
N VAL A 37 -6.56 5.61 14.62
CA VAL A 37 -5.91 4.87 15.70
C VAL A 37 -4.46 4.57 15.31
N PRO A 38 -3.48 4.84 16.18
CA PRO A 38 -2.11 4.38 16.02
C PRO A 38 -2.01 2.85 15.98
N GLY A 39 -1.00 2.32 15.31
CA GLY A 39 -0.77 0.88 15.25
C GLY A 39 -0.18 0.42 13.91
N VAL A 40 -0.07 -0.90 13.76
CA VAL A 40 0.50 -1.53 12.55
C VAL A 40 -0.61 -2.23 11.78
N LEU A 41 -0.77 -1.87 10.52
CA LEU A 41 -1.72 -2.47 9.59
C LEU A 41 -0.97 -3.22 8.49
N TYR A 42 -1.51 -4.37 8.11
CA TYR A 42 -0.89 -5.24 7.12
C TYR A 42 -1.72 -5.33 5.84
N GLY A 43 -1.02 -5.54 4.74
CA GLY A 43 -1.57 -5.74 3.42
C GLY A 43 -0.73 -6.72 2.61
N GLN A 44 -1.23 -7.08 1.44
CA GLN A 44 -0.55 -7.94 0.48
C GLN A 44 -0.78 -7.40 -0.93
N CYS A 45 0.12 -7.74 -1.85
CA CYS A 45 -0.13 -7.48 -3.27
C CYS A 45 -1.44 -8.16 -3.69
N SER A 46 -2.35 -7.40 -4.32
CA SER A 46 -3.68 -7.90 -4.70
C SER A 46 -3.89 -8.03 -6.21
N GLU A 47 -2.79 -8.11 -6.97
CA GLU A 47 -2.77 -8.33 -8.42
C GLU A 47 -1.62 -9.28 -8.78
N ILE A 48 -1.91 -10.33 -9.57
CA ILE A 48 -0.93 -11.38 -9.86
C ILE A 48 0.27 -10.81 -10.62
N CYS A 49 1.45 -10.86 -9.99
CA CYS A 49 2.64 -10.17 -10.47
C CYS A 49 3.85 -11.10 -10.69
N GLY A 50 3.62 -12.42 -10.78
CA GLY A 50 4.66 -13.42 -11.04
C GLY A 50 4.90 -14.40 -9.88
N ARG A 51 6.02 -15.13 -9.95
CA ARG A 51 6.29 -16.30 -9.08
C ARG A 51 6.34 -15.97 -7.58
N GLN A 52 6.80 -14.77 -7.23
CA GLN A 52 6.92 -14.31 -5.84
C GLN A 52 5.75 -13.41 -5.40
N HIS A 53 4.61 -13.47 -6.10
CA HIS A 53 3.46 -12.61 -5.83
C HIS A 53 2.98 -12.63 -4.37
N SER A 54 3.03 -13.80 -3.71
CA SER A 54 2.66 -13.95 -2.29
C SER A 54 3.71 -13.42 -1.30
N ASN A 55 4.91 -13.07 -1.76
CA ASN A 55 6.07 -12.80 -0.91
C ASN A 55 6.48 -11.33 -0.92
N ILE A 56 5.51 -10.43 -1.17
CA ILE A 56 5.70 -8.97 -1.20
C ILE A 56 4.64 -8.29 -0.31
N PRO A 57 4.73 -8.46 1.03
CA PRO A 57 3.78 -7.90 1.97
C PRO A 57 3.89 -6.37 2.06
N ILE A 58 2.84 -5.74 2.57
CA ILE A 58 2.80 -4.33 2.91
C ILE A 58 2.62 -4.20 4.42
N CYS A 59 3.42 -3.36 5.05
CA CYS A 59 3.30 -2.99 6.46
C CYS A 59 3.16 -1.47 6.54
N LEU A 60 2.07 -0.99 7.14
CA LEU A 60 1.80 0.42 7.36
C LEU A 60 1.79 0.68 8.87
N GLU A 61 2.78 1.42 9.35
CA GLU A 61 2.86 1.87 10.73
C GLU A 61 2.26 3.28 10.85
N ILE A 62 1.30 3.43 11.77
CA ILE A 62 0.62 4.69 12.05
C ILE A 62 1.08 5.15 13.43
N ILE A 63 1.79 6.27 13.44
CA ILE A 63 2.36 6.92 14.62
C ILE A 63 1.86 8.35 14.75
N THR A 64 2.21 9.01 15.85
CA THR A 64 1.87 10.42 16.02
C THR A 64 2.71 11.30 15.09
N LEU A 65 2.25 12.54 14.84
CA LEU A 65 3.02 13.50 14.05
C LEU A 65 4.38 13.82 14.67
N ASN A 66 4.46 13.86 16.01
CA ASN A 66 5.72 14.08 16.72
C ASN A 66 6.70 12.94 16.45
N ASP A 67 6.24 11.68 16.56
CA ASP A 67 7.10 10.52 16.30
C ASP A 67 7.53 10.41 14.83
N PHE A 68 6.70 10.88 13.89
CA PHE A 68 7.02 10.90 12.46
C PHE A 68 8.03 11.99 12.06
N SER A 69 8.06 13.10 12.80
CA SER A 69 8.87 14.28 12.47
C SER A 69 10.18 14.39 13.25
N MET A 70 10.39 13.51 14.25
CA MET A 70 11.69 13.29 14.89
C MET A 70 12.60 12.47 13.97
#